data_AF-A0A0C2DC15-F1
#
_entry.id   AF-A0A0C2DC15-F1
#
_cell.length_a   1.000
_cell.length_b   1.000
_cell.length_c   1.000
_cell.angle_alpha   90.00
_cell.angle_beta   90.00
_cell.angle_gamma   90.00
#
_symmetry.space_group_name_H-M   'P 1'
#
loop_
_entity.id
_entity.type
_entity.pdbx_description
1 polymer ?
#
loop_
_entity_poly.entity_id
_entity_poly.type
_entity_poly.pdbx_seq_one_letter_code
_entity_poly.pdbx_strand_id
1 'polypeptide(L)' 'EDPVCTLPLDSGPCYGRHQRYGFDPNIGRCVKFTYGGCQGNENNFETKEECQMTCLANTPMPIPLGQLILN' A
#
# COMPACT_ATOMS: atom_id res chain seq x y z
N GLU A 1 -12.15 1.52 8.97
CA GLU A 1 -11.02 1.67 8.04
C GLU A 1 -9.80 2.02 8.89
N ASP A 2 -8.64 1.45 8.60
CA ASP A 2 -7.42 1.74 9.36
C ASP A 2 -6.96 3.20 9.08
N PRO A 3 -6.69 4.04 10.10
CA PRO A 3 -6.23 5.42 9.90
C PRO A 3 -5.03 5.54 8.96
N VAL A 4 -4.13 4.54 8.94
CA VAL A 4 -2.98 4.49 8.04
C VAL A 4 -3.40 4.66 6.58
N CYS A 5 -4.53 4.07 6.20
CA CYS A 5 -5.04 4.08 4.82
C CYS A 5 -5.65 5.42 4.40
N THR A 6 -5.67 6.42 5.29
CA THR A 6 -6.12 7.78 4.97
C THR A 6 -4.97 8.78 4.87
N LEU A 7 -3.75 8.36 5.25
CA LEU A 7 -2.56 9.20 5.19
C LEU A 7 -2.12 9.43 3.74
N PRO A 8 -1.49 10.57 3.43
CA PRO A 8 -0.99 10.86 2.09
C PRO A 8 0.17 9.91 1.72
N LEU A 9 0.35 9.68 0.41
CA LEU A 9 1.58 9.07 -0.11
C LEU A 9 2.74 10.05 0.09
N ASP A 10 3.61 9.79 1.06
CA ASP A 10 4.65 10.72 1.48
C ASP A 10 6.05 10.19 1.14
N SER A 11 6.73 10.88 0.22
CA SER A 11 8.10 10.57 -0.17
C SER A 11 9.12 10.90 0.93
N GLY A 12 8.80 11.75 1.90
CA GLY A 12 9.75 12.30 2.85
C GLY A 12 10.80 13.22 2.19
N PRO A 13 11.74 13.79 2.97
CA PRO A 13 12.68 14.79 2.48
C PRO A 13 13.97 14.21 1.86
N CYS A 14 14.19 12.90 1.98
CA CYS A 14 15.36 12.24 1.40
C CYS A 14 15.19 11.98 -0.11
N TYR A 15 16.32 11.79 -0.81
CA TYR A 15 16.36 11.67 -2.27
C TYR A 15 16.60 10.24 -2.79
N GLY A 16 16.46 9.24 -1.92
CA GLY A 16 16.46 7.83 -2.32
C GLY A 16 15.31 7.52 -3.27
N ARG A 17 15.42 6.39 -3.99
CA ARG A 17 14.39 5.93 -4.92
C ARG A 17 13.93 4.53 -4.54
N HIS A 18 13.22 4.43 -3.43
CA HIS A 18 12.67 3.17 -2.96
C HIS A 18 11.26 3.01 -3.52
N GLN A 19 11.03 1.97 -4.32
CA GLN A 19 9.67 1.61 -4.73
C GLN A 19 8.94 1.07 -3.50
N ARG A 20 7.83 1.71 -3.14
CA ARG A 20 6.93 1.30 -2.05
C ARG A 20 5.49 1.29 -2.54
N TYR A 21 4.60 0.77 -1.72
CA TYR A 21 3.16 0.77 -1.95
C TYR A 21 2.45 1.58 -0.88
N GLY A 22 1.41 2.31 -1.26
CA GLY A 22 0.52 2.99 -0.34
C GLY A 22 -0.91 2.99 -0.89
N PHE A 23 -1.89 3.12 -0.02
CA PHE A 23 -3.29 3.17 -0.41
C PHE A 23 -3.66 4.57 -0.88
N ASP A 24 -4.28 4.66 -2.06
CA ASP A 24 -4.87 5.88 -2.58
C ASP A 24 -6.40 5.82 -2.42
N PRO A 25 -6.98 6.56 -1.45
CA PRO A 25 -8.41 6.52 -1.18
C PRO A 25 -9.25 7.12 -2.31
N ASN A 26 -8.69 7.96 -3.19
CA ASN A 26 -9.43 8.57 -4.30
C ASN A 26 -9.83 7.53 -5.35
N ILE A 27 -9.04 6.47 -5.48
CA ILE A 27 -9.23 5.40 -6.46
C ILE A 27 -9.43 4.04 -5.81
N GLY A 28 -9.43 3.98 -4.48
CA GLY A 28 -9.72 2.78 -3.70
C GLY A 28 -8.73 1.63 -3.90
N ARG A 29 -7.44 1.91 -4.15
CA ARG A 29 -6.44 0.86 -4.40
C ARG A 29 -5.05 1.20 -3.88
N CYS A 30 -4.28 0.15 -3.61
CA CYS A 30 -2.85 0.24 -3.37
C CYS A 30 -2.10 0.55 -4.67
N VAL A 31 -1.31 1.63 -4.65
CA VAL A 31 -0.50 2.12 -5.78
C VAL A 31 0.97 2.13 -5.42
N LYS A 32 1.83 2.01 -6.44
CA LYS A 32 3.27 2.22 -6.28
C LYS A 32 3.56 3.71 -6.13
N PHE A 33 4.48 4.05 -5.24
CA PHE A 33 5.05 5.40 -5.15
C PHE A 33 6.55 5.33 -4.84
N THR A 34 7.23 6.47 -4.97
CA THR A 34 8.66 6.59 -4.64
C THR A 34 8.81 7.14 -3.23
N TYR A 35 9.44 6.36 -2.36
CA TYR A 35 9.84 6.79 -1.02
C TYR A 35 11.32 7.20 -1.03
N GLY A 36 11.59 8.35 -0.43
CA GLY A 36 12.90 8.99 -0.34
C GLY A 36 13.89 8.29 0.59
N GLY A 37 13.42 7.37 1.43
CA GLY A 37 14.26 6.57 2.32
C GLY A 37 14.43 7.13 3.74
N CYS A 38 13.83 8.28 4.05
CA CYS A 38 13.73 8.77 5.43
C CYS A 38 12.44 9.55 5.68
N GLN A 39 11.98 9.55 6.94
CA GLN A 39 10.71 10.15 7.37
C GLN A 39 9.53 9.59 6.55
N GLY A 40 8.55 10.41 6.18
CA GLY A 40 7.30 9.93 5.60
C GLY A 40 6.29 9.55 6.69
N ASN A 41 5.40 8.62 6.36
CA ASN A 41 4.37 8.12 7.26
C ASN A 41 4.12 6.62 7.04
N GLU A 42 3.16 6.06 7.79
CA GLU A 42 2.84 4.64 7.86
C GLU A 42 2.11 4.10 6.61
N ASN A 43 1.60 4.95 5.71
CA ASN A 43 1.03 4.53 4.42
C ASN A 43 2.15 4.20 3.42
N ASN A 44 3.01 3.26 3.81
CA ASN A 44 4.27 2.94 3.17
C ASN A 44 4.62 1.47 3.43
N PHE A 45 4.23 0.63 2.49
CA PHE A 45 4.37 -0.82 2.54
C PHE A 45 5.42 -1.30 1.54
N GLU A 46 6.10 -2.40 1.85
CA GLU A 46 7.13 -2.95 0.96
C GLU A 46 6.52 -3.68 -0.23
N THR A 47 5.35 -4.31 -0.02
CA THR A 47 4.64 -5.08 -1.03
C THR A 47 3.22 -4.57 -1.27
N LYS A 48 2.65 -4.92 -2.42
CA LYS A 48 1.26 -4.56 -2.74
C LYS A 48 0.31 -5.31 -1.83
N GLU A 49 0.63 -6.57 -1.56
CA GLU A 49 -0.15 -7.51 -0.75
C GLU A 49 -0.26 -7.01 0.68
N GLU A 50 0.83 -6.52 1.28
CA GLU A 50 0.83 -5.92 2.62
C GLU A 50 -0.09 -4.68 2.69
N CYS A 51 0.01 -3.79 1.69
CA CYS A 51 -0.90 -2.65 1.58
C CYS A 51 -2.37 -3.10 1.47
N GLN A 52 -2.65 -4.11 0.62
CA GLN A 52 -4.01 -4.59 0.42
C GLN A 52 -4.56 -5.29 1.66
N MET A 53 -3.76 -6.10 2.34
CA MET A 53 -4.17 -6.74 3.61
C MET A 53 -4.46 -5.70 4.68
N THR A 54 -3.72 -4.59 4.73
CA THR A 54 -3.97 -3.51 5.70
C THR A 54 -5.20 -2.69 5.33
N CYS A 55 -5.31 -2.27 4.06
CA CYS A 55 -6.27 -1.24 3.65
C CYS A 55 -7.54 -1.76 2.97
N LEU A 56 -7.59 -3.02 2.55
CA LEU A 56 -8.75 -3.62 1.86
C LEU A 56 -9.40 -4.76 2.63
N ALA A 57 -8.94 -5.11 3.83
CA ALA A 57 -9.46 -6.24 4.63
C ALA A 57 -10.97 -6.22 4.89
N ASN A 58 -11.59 -5.04 4.91
CA ASN A 58 -13.02 -4.86 5.14
C ASN A 58 -13.84 -4.66 3.86
N THR A 59 -13.21 -4.71 2.69
CA THR A 59 -13.94 -4.70 1.41
C THR A 59 -14.29 -6.14 1.05
N PRO A 60 -15.58 -6.47 0.80
CA PRO A 60 -15.93 -7.74 0.19
C PRO A 60 -15.52 -7.70 -1.29
N MET A 61 -14.23 -7.79 -1.58
CA MET A 61 -13.77 -8.06 -2.94
C MET A 61 -13.61 -9.57 -3.12
N PRO A 62 -14.14 -10.13 -4.23
CA PRO A 62 -14.07 -11.55 -4.49
C PRO A 62 -12.60 -11.91 -4.67
N ILE A 63 -12.10 -12.80 -3.82
CA ILE A 63 -10.81 -13.44 -4.00
C ILE A 63 -10.84 -14.12 -5.38
N PRO A 64 -10.00 -13.79 -6.38
CA PRO A 64 -9.51 -14.84 -7.23
C PRO A 64 -8.49 -15.57 -6.35
N LEU A 65 -8.91 -16.69 -5.77
CA LEU A 65 -8.04 -17.69 -5.15
C LEU A 65 -7.13 -18.27 -6.25
N GLY A 66 -6.26 -17.45 -6.83
CA GLY A 66 -5.47 -17.77 -8.02
C GLY A 66 -4.00 -18.02 -7.72
N GLN A 67 -3.58 -18.06 -6.45
CA GLN A 67 -2.19 -18.35 -6.09
C GLN A 67 -2.05 -19.24 -4.83
N LEU A 68 -3.14 -19.86 -4.36
CA LEU A 68 -3.08 -20.89 -3.31
C LEU A 68 -3.39 -22.30 -3.83
N ILE A 69 -3.58 -22.49 -5.13
CA ILE A 69 -3.55 -23.80 -5.77
C ILE A 69 -2.83 -23.68 -7.12
N LEU A 70 -1.49 -23.67 -7.08
CA LEU A 70 -0.70 -24.29 -8.13
C LEU A 70 0.11 -25.39 -7.43
N ASN A 71 -0.44 -26.60 -7.53
CA ASN A 71 0.09 -27.94 -7.29
C ASN A 71 1.50 -28.07 -6.70
#